data_AF-A0A558RAZ8-F1
#
_entry.id   AF-A0A558RAZ8-F1
#
_cell.length_a   1.000
_cell.length_b   1.000
_cell.length_c   1.000
_cell.angle_alpha   90.00
_cell.angle_beta   90.00
_cell.angle_gamma   90.00
#
_symmetry.space_group_name_H-M   'P 1'
#
loop_
_entity.id
_entity.type
_entity.pdbx_description
1 polymer ?
#
loop_
_entity_poly.entity_id
_entity_poly.type
_entity_poly.pdbx_seq_one_letter_code
_entity_poly.pdbx_strand_id
1 'polypeptide(L)'
;MPRDRKPTKAEFLLTHPLCCFCGGRRPAVERDHAPARIVFRGKQGPDEFEFPACAECNRAMALSEQVTAFYIRSIDQTYDQLDAEEYSKLIRGIVNNAPEALPYQGRSRPPAIYTRFVAPDAGERTVSIPEVAKRHFELFGTKMLYAMYYRVTGNLASSSLRRLVVWAQAGTPAADQVRYNASQWFDDLQVATRPNVDHGNQFRYQTGHNAAHGYLGLHMSFGEAFVYFCVLGPAREMVRLRPKPELYQTIKILGDRIKIRKP
;
A
#
# COMPACT_ATOMS: atom_id res chain seq x y z
N MET A 1 -31.86 -5.67 -0.79
CA MET A 1 -31.46 -4.54 0.08
C MET A 1 -31.23 -3.33 -0.82
N PRO A 2 -31.89 -2.18 -0.57
CA PRO A 2 -31.59 -0.95 -1.30
C PRO A 2 -30.10 -0.63 -1.13
N ARG A 3 -29.40 -0.29 -2.23
CA ARG A 3 -28.01 0.15 -2.12
C ARG A 3 -28.00 1.51 -1.44
N ASP A 4 -27.41 1.60 -0.26
CA ASP A 4 -27.20 2.89 0.39
C ASP A 4 -26.41 3.81 -0.55
N ARG A 5 -26.90 5.05 -0.69
CA ARG A 5 -26.28 6.06 -1.55
C ARG A 5 -24.88 6.37 -1.00
N LYS A 6 -23.85 6.30 -1.85
CA LYS A 6 -22.48 6.71 -1.49
C LYS A 6 -22.51 8.17 -0.99
N PRO A 7 -21.92 8.49 0.18
CA PRO A 7 -21.97 9.84 0.73
C PRO A 7 -21.28 10.84 -0.20
N THR A 8 -21.80 12.07 -0.22
CA THR A 8 -21.18 13.19 -0.92
C THR A 8 -19.83 13.55 -0.27
N LYS A 9 -18.99 14.34 -0.95
CA LYS A 9 -17.65 14.65 -0.42
C LYS A 9 -17.77 15.49 0.84
N ALA A 10 -18.74 16.41 0.86
CA ALA A 10 -19.05 17.21 2.03
C ALA A 10 -19.51 16.32 3.20
N GLU A 11 -20.46 15.41 2.97
CA GLU A 11 -20.94 14.47 4.00
C GLU A 11 -19.80 13.64 4.59
N PHE A 12 -18.95 13.05 3.74
CA PHE A 12 -17.79 12.28 4.19
C PHE A 12 -16.81 13.11 5.03
N LEU A 13 -16.50 14.33 4.61
CA LEU A 13 -15.55 15.18 5.34
C LEU A 13 -16.14 15.76 6.63
N LEU A 14 -17.47 15.88 6.72
CA LEU A 14 -18.16 16.24 7.96
C LEU A 14 -18.07 15.10 8.99
N THR A 15 -18.24 13.84 8.57
CA THR A 15 -18.13 12.68 9.47
C THR A 15 -16.68 12.29 9.77
N HIS A 16 -15.75 12.68 8.90
CA HIS A 16 -14.32 12.37 9.02
C HIS A 16 -13.45 13.65 8.90
N PRO A 17 -13.53 14.58 9.87
CA PRO A 17 -12.95 15.92 9.74
C PRO A 17 -11.41 15.96 9.84
N LEU A 18 -10.78 14.87 10.29
CA LEU A 18 -9.35 14.81 10.60
C LEU A 18 -8.63 13.81 9.70
N CYS A 19 -7.43 14.17 9.24
CA CYS A 19 -6.61 13.30 8.42
C CYS A 19 -6.09 12.09 9.21
N CYS A 20 -6.42 10.87 8.74
CA CYS A 20 -5.95 9.63 9.36
C CYS A 20 -4.44 9.37 9.20
N PHE A 21 -3.83 9.94 8.15
CA PHE A 21 -2.41 9.73 7.82
C PHE A 21 -1.42 10.63 8.55
N CYS A 22 -1.90 11.69 9.21
CA CYS A 22 -1.08 12.53 10.08
C CYS A 22 -1.55 12.53 11.53
N GLY A 23 -2.44 11.60 11.90
CA GLY A 23 -2.90 11.47 13.29
C GLY A 23 -3.76 12.65 13.72
N GLY A 24 -4.53 13.22 12.80
CA GLY A 24 -5.39 14.37 13.05
C GLY A 24 -4.69 15.72 13.24
N ARG A 25 -3.38 15.82 12.97
CA ARG A 25 -2.66 17.10 13.04
C ARG A 25 -3.18 18.16 12.05
N ARG A 26 -3.95 17.76 11.05
CA ARG A 26 -4.53 18.62 10.02
C ARG A 26 -5.94 18.16 9.66
N PRO A 27 -6.81 19.09 9.23
CA PRO A 27 -8.13 18.74 8.72
C PRO A 27 -8.02 17.85 7.47
N ALA A 28 -8.98 16.94 7.32
CA ALA A 28 -9.18 16.23 6.09
C ALA A 28 -9.86 17.15 5.08
N VAL A 29 -9.36 17.16 3.84
CA VAL A 29 -9.89 17.99 2.74
C VAL A 29 -10.15 17.16 1.48
N GLU A 30 -9.74 15.90 1.50
CA GLU A 30 -9.78 14.96 0.39
C GLU A 30 -10.22 13.58 0.87
N ARG A 31 -10.88 12.84 -0.04
CA ARG A 31 -11.05 11.40 0.03
C ARG A 31 -9.88 10.76 -0.69
N ASP A 32 -9.06 10.04 0.07
CA ASP A 32 -7.92 9.32 -0.47
C ASP A 32 -8.26 7.83 -0.53
N HIS A 33 -7.89 7.17 -1.61
CA HIS A 33 -8.14 5.74 -1.78
C HIS A 33 -6.89 4.97 -1.36
N ALA A 34 -7.00 4.06 -0.39
CA ALA A 34 -5.85 3.30 0.11
C ALA A 34 -6.19 1.81 0.08
N PRO A 35 -5.69 1.01 -0.89
CA PRO A 35 -4.61 1.33 -1.84
C PRO A 35 -5.06 2.30 -2.95
N ALA A 36 -4.21 3.14 -3.52
CA ALA A 36 -4.64 4.00 -4.62
C ALA A 36 -5.19 3.22 -5.81
N ARG A 37 -6.20 3.80 -6.49
CA ARG A 37 -6.85 3.20 -7.66
C ARG A 37 -5.89 2.74 -8.75
N ILE A 38 -4.74 3.41 -8.92
CA ILE A 38 -3.71 3.06 -9.93
C ILE A 38 -3.10 1.66 -9.74
N VAL A 39 -3.19 1.11 -8.52
CA VAL A 39 -2.80 -0.28 -8.21
C VAL A 39 -3.72 -1.29 -8.87
N PHE A 40 -4.98 -0.93 -9.09
CA PHE A 40 -6.01 -1.82 -9.61
C PHE A 40 -6.16 -1.67 -11.12
N ARG A 41 -6.54 -2.78 -11.76
CA ARG A 41 -6.80 -2.82 -13.21
C ARG A 41 -7.95 -1.87 -13.57
N GLY A 42 -7.78 -1.11 -14.65
CA GLY A 42 -8.76 -0.10 -15.09
C GLY A 42 -9.01 1.00 -14.06
N LYS A 43 -8.13 1.15 -13.07
CA LYS A 43 -8.29 2.05 -11.91
C LYS A 43 -9.56 1.80 -11.11
N GLN A 44 -10.01 0.56 -11.11
CA GLN A 44 -11.22 0.12 -10.40
C GLN A 44 -10.81 -0.42 -9.04
N GLY A 45 -10.68 0.46 -8.04
CA GLY A 45 -10.43 0.05 -6.65
C GLY A 45 -11.73 -0.25 -5.88
N PRO A 46 -11.66 -0.98 -4.75
CA PRO A 46 -12.79 -1.30 -3.90
C PRO A 46 -13.43 -0.05 -3.26
N ASP A 47 -14.76 0.05 -3.28
CA ASP A 47 -15.47 1.29 -2.91
C ASP A 47 -15.34 1.66 -1.42
N GLU A 48 -15.12 0.69 -0.54
CA GLU A 48 -15.04 0.87 0.91
C GLU A 48 -13.65 1.32 1.41
N PHE A 49 -12.71 1.59 0.51
CA PHE A 49 -11.33 1.94 0.85
C PHE A 49 -11.02 3.42 0.62
N GLU A 50 -12.00 4.28 0.92
CA GLU A 50 -11.86 5.74 0.92
C GLU A 50 -11.64 6.26 2.35
N PHE A 51 -10.59 7.07 2.54
CA PHE A 51 -10.08 7.51 3.84
C PHE A 51 -9.94 9.04 3.89
N PRO A 52 -10.12 9.65 5.09
CA PRO A 52 -9.93 11.09 5.26
C PRO A 52 -8.45 11.47 5.21
N ALA A 53 -8.10 12.34 4.27
CA ALA A 53 -6.72 12.79 4.10
C ALA A 53 -6.61 14.31 4.02
N CYS A 54 -5.51 14.84 4.57
CA CYS A 54 -5.07 16.19 4.27
C CYS A 54 -4.27 16.18 2.96
N ALA A 55 -4.32 17.29 2.22
CA ALA A 55 -3.72 17.39 0.90
C ALA A 55 -2.20 17.13 0.89
N GLU A 56 -1.50 17.44 1.98
CA GLU A 56 -0.07 17.17 2.10
C GLU A 56 0.27 15.69 2.23
N CYS A 57 -0.50 14.92 3.01
CA CYS A 57 -0.24 13.48 3.15
C CYS A 57 -0.60 12.76 1.85
N ASN A 58 -1.71 13.12 1.22
CA ASN A 58 -2.11 12.54 -0.06
C ASN A 58 -1.07 12.83 -1.15
N ARG A 59 -0.63 14.08 -1.32
CA ARG A 59 0.43 14.44 -2.29
C ARG A 59 1.79 13.79 -1.99
N ALA A 60 2.11 13.52 -0.73
CA ALA A 60 3.35 12.84 -0.38
C ALA A 60 3.38 11.38 -0.86
N MET A 61 2.21 10.77 -1.09
CA MET A 61 2.07 9.37 -1.51
C MET A 61 2.09 9.14 -3.01
N ALA A 62 1.74 10.14 -3.81
CA ALA A 62 1.49 9.98 -5.24
C ALA A 62 2.58 9.19 -5.99
N LEU A 63 3.86 9.50 -5.72
CA LEU A 63 4.99 8.82 -6.35
C LEU A 63 5.16 7.38 -5.83
N SER A 64 5.03 7.16 -4.51
CA SER A 64 5.17 5.82 -3.93
C SER A 64 4.08 4.87 -4.39
N GLU A 65 2.85 5.37 -4.56
CA GLU A 65 1.75 4.58 -5.10
C GLU A 65 1.94 4.27 -6.58
N GLN A 66 2.51 5.21 -7.34
CA GLN A 66 2.87 4.98 -8.73
C GLN A 66 3.96 3.90 -8.87
N VAL A 67 5.03 4.00 -8.09
CA VAL A 67 6.12 3.01 -8.06
C VAL A 67 5.58 1.64 -7.64
N THR A 68 4.80 1.57 -6.56
CA THR A 68 4.25 0.31 -6.07
C THR A 68 3.30 -0.31 -7.09
N ALA A 69 2.42 0.48 -7.71
CA ALA A 69 1.50 0.01 -8.74
C ALA A 69 2.24 -0.54 -9.97
N PHE A 70 3.37 0.06 -10.36
CA PHE A 70 4.21 -0.50 -11.42
C PHE A 70 4.65 -1.90 -11.06
N TYR A 71 5.32 -2.10 -9.92
CA TYR A 71 5.80 -3.43 -9.56
C TYR A 71 4.68 -4.46 -9.35
N ILE A 72 3.55 -4.07 -8.74
CA ILE A 72 2.40 -4.97 -8.61
C ILE A 72 1.95 -5.46 -9.99
N ARG A 73 1.77 -4.53 -10.94
CA ARG A 73 1.29 -4.87 -12.28
C ARG A 73 2.33 -5.56 -13.14
N SER A 74 3.60 -5.35 -12.86
CA SER A 74 4.67 -6.07 -13.54
C SER A 74 4.73 -7.52 -13.11
N ILE A 75 4.67 -7.79 -11.79
CA ILE A 75 4.90 -9.12 -11.20
C ILE A 75 3.64 -9.98 -11.19
N ASP A 76 2.45 -9.38 -11.05
CA ASP A 76 1.19 -10.13 -11.01
C ASP A 76 0.85 -10.74 -12.39
N GLN A 77 1.06 -12.05 -12.51
CA GLN A 77 0.87 -12.82 -13.76
C GLN A 77 -0.53 -13.43 -13.92
N THR A 78 -1.45 -13.11 -13.01
CA THR A 78 -2.79 -13.70 -13.04
C THR A 78 -3.67 -13.17 -14.18
N TYR A 79 -3.07 -12.60 -15.22
CA TYR A 79 -3.81 -11.98 -16.31
C TYR A 79 -3.08 -12.00 -17.66
N ASP A 80 -3.83 -12.33 -18.71
CA ASP A 80 -3.31 -12.52 -20.07
C ASP A 80 -3.03 -11.22 -20.83
N GLN A 81 -3.61 -10.06 -20.45
CA GLN A 81 -3.37 -8.78 -21.15
C GLN A 81 -3.35 -7.54 -20.24
N LEU A 82 -2.16 -7.06 -19.86
CA LEU A 82 -2.00 -5.70 -19.34
C LEU A 82 -2.43 -4.69 -20.42
N ASP A 83 -3.27 -3.72 -20.07
CA ASP A 83 -3.53 -2.56 -20.94
C ASP A 83 -2.20 -1.85 -21.22
N ALA A 84 -1.72 -1.99 -22.45
CA ALA A 84 -0.41 -1.51 -22.88
C ALA A 84 -0.30 0.01 -22.79
N GLU A 85 -1.39 0.75 -23.02
CA GLU A 85 -1.40 2.21 -22.95
C GLU A 85 -1.36 2.67 -21.49
N GLU A 86 -2.18 2.07 -20.63
CA GLU A 86 -2.20 2.38 -19.19
C GLU A 86 -0.85 2.07 -18.55
N TYR A 87 -0.29 0.91 -18.85
CA TYR A 87 1.02 0.49 -18.35
C TYR A 87 2.14 1.39 -18.90
N SER A 88 2.09 1.80 -20.17
CA SER A 88 3.05 2.76 -20.73
C SER A 88 2.96 4.15 -20.09
N LYS A 89 1.76 4.61 -19.72
CA LYS A 89 1.58 5.86 -18.94
C LYS A 89 2.21 5.72 -17.55
N LEU A 90 2.03 4.58 -16.90
CA LEU A 90 2.60 4.28 -15.59
C LEU A 90 4.14 4.33 -15.61
N ILE A 91 4.77 3.65 -16.57
CA ILE A 91 6.23 3.66 -16.75
C ILE A 91 6.74 5.08 -17.01
N ARG A 92 6.13 5.83 -17.94
CA ARG A 92 6.54 7.21 -18.25
C ARG A 92 6.52 8.10 -17.00
N GLY A 93 5.51 7.93 -16.15
CA GLY A 93 5.44 8.62 -14.87
C GLY A 93 6.64 8.35 -13.97
N ILE A 94 7.06 7.09 -13.85
CA ILE A 94 8.23 6.71 -13.05
C ILE A 94 9.52 7.21 -13.69
N VAL A 95 9.71 7.04 -15.00
CA VAL A 95 10.90 7.54 -15.72
C VAL A 95 11.12 9.04 -15.48
N ASN A 96 10.04 9.82 -15.42
CA ASN A 96 10.12 11.27 -15.22
C ASN A 96 10.38 11.67 -13.76
N ASN A 97 9.86 10.91 -12.80
CA ASN A 97 9.80 11.34 -11.39
C ASN A 97 10.72 10.54 -10.44
N ALA A 98 11.00 9.28 -10.74
CA ALA A 98 11.86 8.38 -9.96
C ALA A 98 12.50 7.29 -10.86
N PRO A 99 13.28 7.65 -11.88
CA PRO A 99 13.92 6.68 -12.76
C PRO A 99 14.80 5.66 -12.01
N GLU A 100 15.35 6.03 -10.85
CA GLU A 100 16.13 5.18 -9.96
C GLU A 100 15.31 4.07 -9.27
N ALA A 101 13.98 4.17 -9.28
CA ALA A 101 13.09 3.13 -8.78
C ALA A 101 12.80 2.04 -9.82
N LEU A 102 13.28 2.18 -11.07
CA LEU A 102 13.15 1.15 -12.10
C LEU A 102 14.21 0.06 -11.92
N PRO A 103 13.88 -1.22 -12.20
CA PRO A 103 14.79 -2.35 -11.98
C PRO A 103 16.10 -2.25 -12.77
N TYR A 104 16.13 -1.46 -13.85
CA TYR A 104 17.32 -1.18 -14.63
C TYR A 104 17.42 0.31 -14.95
N GLN A 105 18.59 0.89 -14.75
CA GLN A 105 18.85 2.32 -14.94
C GLN A 105 19.18 2.58 -16.42
N GLY A 106 18.21 3.11 -17.18
CA GLY A 106 18.43 3.51 -18.57
C GLY A 106 17.21 4.22 -19.16
N ARG A 107 17.31 5.54 -19.36
CA ARG A 107 16.21 6.37 -19.90
C ARG A 107 15.82 5.99 -21.34
N SER A 108 16.73 5.35 -22.08
CA SER A 108 16.54 4.98 -23.49
C SER A 108 15.76 3.68 -23.69
N ARG A 109 15.38 2.97 -22.62
CA ARG A 109 14.66 1.69 -22.74
C ARG A 109 13.16 1.93 -23.01
N PRO A 110 12.60 1.39 -24.11
CA PRO A 110 11.17 1.50 -24.38
C PRO A 110 10.30 0.85 -23.29
N PRO A 111 9.06 1.33 -23.05
CA PRO A 111 8.14 0.74 -22.08
C PRO A 111 7.90 -0.77 -22.25
N ALA A 112 7.86 -1.24 -23.50
CA ALA A 112 7.66 -2.66 -23.85
C ALA A 112 8.83 -3.59 -23.47
N ILE A 113 9.98 -3.03 -23.11
CA ILE A 113 11.08 -3.80 -22.52
C ILE A 113 10.68 -4.19 -21.10
N TYR A 114 10.19 -3.25 -20.28
CA TYR A 114 9.84 -3.52 -18.87
C TYR A 114 8.72 -4.55 -18.69
N THR A 115 7.85 -4.78 -19.68
CA THR A 115 6.87 -5.89 -19.65
C THR A 115 7.53 -7.27 -19.82
N ARG A 116 8.69 -7.37 -20.48
CA ARG A 116 9.40 -8.64 -20.75
C ARG A 116 10.42 -9.04 -19.67
N PHE A 117 10.93 -8.09 -18.88
CA PHE A 117 11.93 -8.38 -17.82
C PHE A 117 11.32 -8.81 -16.48
N VAL A 118 10.00 -8.93 -16.41
CA VAL A 118 9.28 -9.46 -15.25
C VAL A 118 8.62 -10.82 -15.56
N ALA A 119 8.90 -11.38 -16.73
CA ALA A 119 8.73 -12.80 -16.97
C ALA A 119 9.85 -13.54 -16.19
N PRO A 120 9.51 -14.39 -15.22
CA PRO A 120 10.46 -15.04 -14.32
C PRO A 120 11.28 -16.05 -15.10
N ASP A 121 12.53 -16.22 -14.69
CA ASP A 121 13.19 -17.49 -14.90
C ASP A 121 12.28 -18.55 -14.28
N ALA A 122 11.99 -19.62 -15.02
CA ALA A 122 10.92 -20.58 -14.76
C ALA A 122 10.97 -21.30 -13.37
N GLY A 123 11.95 -21.00 -12.52
CA GLY A 123 12.06 -21.47 -11.13
C GLY A 123 11.77 -20.44 -10.03
N GLU A 124 11.94 -19.13 -10.26
CA GLU A 124 11.77 -18.09 -9.22
C GLU A 124 10.94 -16.91 -9.72
N ARG A 125 9.73 -16.74 -9.17
CA ARG A 125 8.75 -15.69 -9.52
C ARG A 125 9.11 -14.31 -8.96
N THR A 126 10.39 -13.91 -9.02
CA THR A 126 10.86 -12.66 -8.41
C THR A 126 11.53 -11.74 -9.43
N VAL A 127 11.52 -10.45 -9.14
CA VAL A 127 12.33 -9.44 -9.84
C VAL A 127 13.32 -8.79 -8.90
N SER A 128 14.41 -8.29 -9.46
CA SER A 128 15.31 -7.39 -8.75
C SER A 128 14.61 -6.07 -8.47
N ILE A 129 14.64 -5.62 -7.21
CA ILE A 129 13.99 -4.40 -6.74
C ILE A 129 15.07 -3.46 -6.20
N PRO A 130 15.30 -2.29 -6.84
CA PRO A 130 16.24 -1.29 -6.35
C PRO A 130 15.87 -0.80 -4.96
N GLU A 131 16.88 -0.43 -4.18
CA GLU A 131 16.69 0.04 -2.79
C GLU A 131 15.73 1.24 -2.71
N VAL A 132 15.75 2.14 -3.69
CA VAL A 132 14.82 3.27 -3.74
C VAL A 132 13.36 2.81 -3.88
N ALA A 133 13.09 1.77 -4.69
CA ALA A 133 11.75 1.21 -4.82
C ALA A 133 11.28 0.54 -3.52
N LYS A 134 12.17 -0.14 -2.79
CA LYS A 134 11.85 -0.75 -1.49
C LYS A 134 11.32 0.27 -0.49
N ARG A 135 11.94 1.46 -0.42
CA ARG A 135 11.48 2.57 0.44
C ARG A 135 10.07 3.04 0.07
N HIS A 136 9.72 3.03 -1.22
CA HIS A 136 8.35 3.33 -1.67
C HIS A 136 7.35 2.27 -1.20
N PHE A 137 7.74 1.00 -1.20
CA PHE A 137 6.87 -0.09 -0.72
C PHE A 137 6.64 -0.04 0.79
N GLU A 138 7.67 0.29 1.57
CA GLU A 138 7.54 0.48 3.02
C GLU A 138 6.60 1.64 3.36
N LEU A 139 6.70 2.74 2.62
CA LEU A 139 5.79 3.88 2.78
C LEU A 139 4.36 3.52 2.33
N PHE A 140 4.21 2.78 1.24
CA PHE A 140 2.91 2.25 0.82
C PHE A 140 2.30 1.34 1.90
N GLY A 141 3.07 0.40 2.44
CA GLY A 141 2.65 -0.46 3.55
C GLY A 141 2.29 0.32 4.81
N THR A 142 3.02 1.39 5.11
CA THR A 142 2.71 2.30 6.22
C THR A 142 1.39 3.05 6.01
N LYS A 143 1.12 3.57 4.80
CA LYS A 143 -0.17 4.21 4.46
C LYS A 143 -1.31 3.22 4.68
N MET A 144 -1.16 2.00 4.16
CA MET A 144 -2.15 0.94 4.32
C MET A 144 -2.39 0.60 5.80
N LEU A 145 -1.33 0.48 6.60
CA LEU A 145 -1.45 0.22 8.04
C LEU A 145 -2.24 1.32 8.76
N TYR A 146 -1.99 2.60 8.46
CA TYR A 146 -2.72 3.70 9.08
C TYR A 146 -4.18 3.77 8.62
N ALA A 147 -4.43 3.55 7.33
CA ALA A 147 -5.78 3.47 6.78
C ALA A 147 -6.59 2.36 7.47
N MET A 148 -6.01 1.16 7.57
CA MET A 148 -6.67 0.01 8.20
C MET A 148 -6.86 0.19 9.70
N TYR A 149 -5.93 0.84 10.41
CA TYR A 149 -6.13 1.21 11.80
C TYR A 149 -7.31 2.13 11.99
N TYR A 150 -7.45 3.15 11.14
CA TYR A 150 -8.61 4.02 11.16
C TYR A 150 -9.90 3.26 10.84
N ARG A 151 -9.89 2.39 9.82
CA ARG A 151 -11.05 1.57 9.43
C ARG A 151 -11.54 0.68 10.57
N VAL A 152 -10.62 -0.04 11.22
CA VAL A 152 -10.95 -1.07 12.21
C VAL A 152 -11.31 -0.46 13.56
N THR A 153 -10.67 0.65 13.94
CA THR A 153 -10.79 1.20 15.30
C THR A 153 -11.55 2.51 15.40
N GLY A 154 -11.74 3.22 14.28
CA GLY A 154 -12.20 4.61 14.26
C GLY A 154 -11.17 5.62 14.81
N ASN A 155 -10.04 5.16 15.35
CA ASN A 155 -9.03 5.98 15.98
C ASN A 155 -7.91 6.38 15.01
N LEU A 156 -7.27 7.50 15.34
CA LEU A 156 -6.15 8.04 14.58
C LEU A 156 -4.83 7.49 15.13
N ALA A 157 -3.93 7.06 14.24
CA ALA A 157 -2.58 6.68 14.65
C ALA A 157 -1.80 7.89 15.21
N SER A 158 -0.98 7.69 16.24
CA SER A 158 -0.28 8.79 16.92
C SER A 158 1.12 8.40 17.38
N SER A 159 1.89 9.36 17.92
CA SER A 159 3.23 9.12 18.46
C SER A 159 3.26 8.21 19.70
N SER A 160 2.12 7.84 20.27
CA SER A 160 2.04 6.77 21.27
C SER A 160 2.17 5.36 20.68
N LEU A 161 2.22 5.23 19.34
CA LEU A 161 2.28 3.97 18.63
C LEU A 161 3.62 3.79 17.90
N ARG A 162 4.00 2.53 17.72
CA ARG A 162 5.07 2.09 16.82
C ARG A 162 4.49 1.27 15.69
N ARG A 163 5.20 1.24 14.57
CA ARG A 163 4.85 0.45 13.39
C ARG A 163 5.96 -0.53 13.04
N LEU A 164 5.54 -1.70 12.59
CA LEU A 164 6.35 -2.67 11.87
C LEU A 164 5.69 -2.85 10.50
N VAL A 165 6.47 -2.76 9.44
CA VAL A 165 6.02 -3.03 8.07
C VAL A 165 7.07 -3.92 7.44
N VAL A 166 6.66 -5.13 7.07
CA VAL A 166 7.50 -6.10 6.37
C VAL A 166 6.75 -6.52 5.11
N TRP A 167 7.48 -6.77 4.04
CA TRP A 167 6.92 -7.23 2.77
C TRP A 167 7.85 -8.22 2.09
N ALA A 168 7.28 -9.03 1.20
CA ALA A 168 8.02 -9.99 0.40
C ALA A 168 7.35 -10.16 -0.97
N GLN A 169 8.14 -10.53 -1.98
CA GLN A 169 7.62 -10.95 -3.27
C GLN A 169 6.94 -12.30 -3.14
N ALA A 170 5.75 -12.45 -3.72
CA ALA A 170 5.04 -13.72 -3.69
C ALA A 170 5.87 -14.82 -4.38
N GLY A 171 5.72 -16.07 -3.89
CA GLY A 171 6.50 -17.20 -4.39
C GLY A 171 7.92 -17.30 -3.81
N THR A 172 8.26 -16.47 -2.82
CA THR A 172 9.50 -16.61 -2.04
C THR A 172 9.24 -17.27 -0.69
N PRO A 173 10.23 -17.96 -0.08
CA PRO A 173 10.11 -18.49 1.27
C PRO A 173 9.74 -17.41 2.31
N ALA A 174 10.22 -16.18 2.12
CA ALA A 174 9.87 -15.05 2.98
C ALA A 174 8.37 -14.70 2.90
N ALA A 175 7.77 -14.74 1.70
CA ALA A 175 6.33 -14.52 1.53
C ALA A 175 5.50 -15.63 2.17
N ASP A 176 5.94 -16.89 2.06
CA ASP A 176 5.25 -18.01 2.67
C ASP A 176 5.32 -17.94 4.20
N GLN A 177 6.46 -17.54 4.76
CA GLN A 177 6.58 -17.27 6.18
C GLN A 177 5.66 -16.13 6.64
N VAL A 178 5.55 -15.06 5.86
CA VAL A 178 4.61 -13.95 6.13
C VAL A 178 3.17 -14.43 6.17
N ARG A 179 2.75 -15.21 5.16
CA ARG A 179 1.38 -15.77 5.09
C ARG A 179 1.11 -16.73 6.24
N TYR A 180 2.06 -17.61 6.53
CA TYR A 180 1.98 -18.54 7.66
C TYR A 180 1.77 -17.77 8.96
N ASN A 181 2.64 -16.80 9.25
CA ASN A 181 2.50 -15.98 10.46
C ASN A 181 1.14 -15.28 10.50
N ALA A 182 0.71 -14.62 9.42
CA ALA A 182 -0.59 -13.97 9.36
C ALA A 182 -1.75 -14.92 9.70
N SER A 183 -1.74 -16.14 9.16
CA SER A 183 -2.79 -17.15 9.42
C SER A 183 -2.89 -17.60 10.88
N GLN A 184 -1.82 -17.44 11.67
CA GLN A 184 -1.81 -17.81 13.08
C GLN A 184 -2.37 -16.71 14.00
N TRP A 185 -2.34 -15.45 13.55
CA TRP A 185 -2.59 -14.31 14.43
C TRP A 185 -3.78 -13.44 14.01
N PHE A 186 -4.24 -13.52 12.77
CA PHE A 186 -5.27 -12.63 12.21
C PHE A 186 -6.55 -13.37 11.85
N ASP A 187 -7.62 -12.59 11.65
CA ASP A 187 -8.94 -13.07 11.26
C ASP A 187 -8.93 -13.68 9.83
N ASP A 188 -10.09 -14.16 9.40
CA ASP A 188 -10.29 -14.74 8.07
C ASP A 188 -9.91 -13.77 6.93
N LEU A 189 -9.38 -14.34 5.85
CA LEU A 189 -8.96 -13.61 4.66
C LEU A 189 -10.15 -12.99 3.93
N GLN A 190 -10.12 -11.67 3.80
CA GLN A 190 -11.13 -10.88 3.11
C GLN A 190 -10.63 -10.49 1.72
N VAL A 191 -11.52 -10.54 0.74
CA VAL A 191 -11.32 -9.96 -0.59
C VAL A 191 -12.03 -8.62 -0.62
N ALA A 192 -11.31 -7.55 -0.97
CA ALA A 192 -11.93 -6.24 -1.07
C ALA A 192 -12.87 -6.21 -2.28
N THR A 193 -14.10 -5.70 -2.10
CA THR A 193 -15.14 -5.78 -3.14
C THR A 193 -15.55 -4.40 -3.68
N ARG A 194 -16.09 -4.42 -4.90
CA ARG A 194 -16.84 -3.31 -5.50
C ARG A 194 -18.00 -3.89 -6.29
N PRO A 195 -19.20 -3.29 -6.22
CA PRO A 195 -20.31 -3.76 -7.03
C PRO A 195 -19.94 -3.77 -8.52
N ASN A 196 -20.26 -4.87 -9.20
CA ASN A 196 -20.04 -5.06 -10.64
C ASN A 196 -18.57 -5.10 -11.10
N VAL A 197 -17.62 -5.26 -10.19
CA VAL A 197 -16.20 -5.48 -10.53
C VAL A 197 -15.72 -6.73 -9.80
N ASP A 198 -15.29 -7.73 -10.57
CA ASP A 198 -14.55 -8.85 -10.00
C ASP A 198 -13.10 -8.44 -9.75
N HIS A 199 -12.73 -8.31 -8.47
CA HIS A 199 -11.36 -8.02 -8.10
C HIS A 199 -10.46 -9.26 -8.08
N GLY A 200 -11.04 -10.47 -8.15
CA GLY A 200 -10.31 -11.73 -8.06
C GLY A 200 -9.35 -11.72 -6.86
N ASN A 201 -8.05 -11.82 -7.15
CA ASN A 201 -6.98 -11.77 -6.16
C ASN A 201 -6.20 -10.43 -6.14
N GLN A 202 -6.64 -9.39 -6.86
CA GLN A 202 -5.89 -8.12 -6.99
C GLN A 202 -5.58 -7.45 -5.64
N PHE A 203 -6.45 -7.61 -4.65
CA PHE A 203 -6.21 -7.16 -3.29
C PHE A 203 -7.00 -8.00 -2.28
N ARG A 204 -6.26 -8.64 -1.36
CA ARG A 204 -6.79 -9.41 -0.25
C ARG A 204 -6.15 -8.91 1.05
N TYR A 205 -6.88 -8.98 2.16
CA TYR A 205 -6.36 -8.53 3.44
C TYR A 205 -6.95 -9.33 4.61
N GLN A 206 -6.22 -9.36 5.71
CA GLN A 206 -6.64 -9.85 7.01
C GLN A 206 -6.26 -8.81 8.05
N THR A 207 -7.10 -8.64 9.05
CA THR A 207 -6.79 -7.83 10.21
C THR A 207 -6.85 -8.69 11.46
N GLY A 208 -6.12 -8.29 12.50
CA GLY A 208 -6.34 -8.78 13.84
C GLY A 208 -6.25 -7.60 14.79
N HIS A 209 -7.30 -7.33 15.56
CA HIS A 209 -7.32 -6.19 16.48
C HIS A 209 -7.50 -6.67 17.92
N ASN A 210 -6.51 -6.39 18.75
CA ASN A 210 -6.58 -6.62 20.19
C ASN A 210 -6.81 -5.29 20.90
N ALA A 211 -8.09 -4.97 21.16
CA ALA A 211 -8.48 -3.71 21.79
C ALA A 211 -7.90 -3.57 23.21
N ALA A 212 -7.81 -4.65 23.98
CA ALA A 212 -7.31 -4.65 25.36
C ALA A 212 -5.83 -4.23 25.44
N HIS A 213 -5.05 -4.58 24.42
CA HIS A 213 -3.62 -4.26 24.35
C HIS A 213 -3.28 -3.19 23.30
N GLY A 214 -4.26 -2.64 22.58
CA GLY A 214 -4.07 -1.58 21.60
C GLY A 214 -3.26 -1.97 20.35
N TYR A 215 -3.30 -3.25 19.96
CA TYR A 215 -2.59 -3.74 18.77
C TYR A 215 -3.52 -3.94 17.60
N LEU A 216 -3.07 -3.52 16.42
CA LEU A 216 -3.60 -3.94 15.13
C LEU A 216 -2.52 -4.66 14.34
N GLY A 217 -2.82 -5.87 13.92
CA GLY A 217 -2.13 -6.55 12.84
C GLY A 217 -2.87 -6.41 11.52
N LEU A 218 -2.12 -6.35 10.43
CA LEU A 218 -2.61 -6.29 9.06
C LEU A 218 -1.74 -7.20 8.20
N HIS A 219 -2.35 -8.18 7.55
CA HIS A 219 -1.76 -8.89 6.42
C HIS A 219 -2.48 -8.44 5.16
N MET A 220 -1.73 -8.25 4.07
CA MET A 220 -2.33 -7.92 2.78
C MET A 220 -1.53 -8.52 1.64
N SER A 221 -2.23 -8.90 0.57
CA SER A 221 -1.63 -9.40 -0.66
C SER A 221 -2.18 -8.64 -1.86
N PHE A 222 -1.32 -8.38 -2.84
CA PHE A 222 -1.68 -7.73 -4.10
C PHE A 222 -1.41 -8.68 -5.26
N GLY A 223 -2.46 -9.35 -5.75
CA GLY A 223 -2.32 -10.41 -6.76
C GLY A 223 -1.37 -11.49 -6.29
N GLU A 224 -0.52 -11.93 -7.21
CA GLU A 224 0.67 -12.75 -6.95
C GLU A 224 1.97 -11.92 -7.04
N ALA A 225 1.91 -10.62 -6.69
CA ALA A 225 3.10 -9.76 -6.69
C ALA A 225 3.75 -9.66 -5.31
N PHE A 226 3.02 -9.15 -4.33
CA PHE A 226 3.55 -8.87 -3.00
C PHE A 226 2.61 -9.33 -1.89
N VAL A 227 3.23 -9.71 -0.77
CA VAL A 227 2.57 -9.87 0.53
C VAL A 227 3.19 -8.92 1.54
N TYR A 228 2.37 -8.42 2.45
CA TYR A 228 2.78 -7.53 3.54
C TYR A 228 2.31 -8.09 4.87
N PHE A 229 3.15 -7.92 5.88
CA PHE A 229 2.82 -8.10 7.29
C PHE A 229 3.11 -6.80 8.02
N CYS A 230 2.08 -6.21 8.59
CA CYS A 230 2.14 -4.92 9.23
C CYS A 230 1.58 -5.02 10.65
N VAL A 231 2.17 -4.30 11.59
CA VAL A 231 1.69 -4.19 12.97
C VAL A 231 1.75 -2.75 13.41
N LEU A 232 0.67 -2.25 14.00
CA LEU A 232 0.63 -1.00 14.75
C LEU A 232 0.27 -1.32 16.20
N GLY A 233 1.03 -0.79 17.15
CA GLY A 233 0.78 -1.09 18.55
C GLY A 233 1.47 -0.11 19.49
N PRO A 234 1.25 -0.24 20.80
CA PRO A 234 1.66 0.80 21.74
C PRO A 234 3.18 0.85 21.90
N ALA A 235 3.71 2.07 21.95
CA ALA A 235 5.13 2.32 21.77
C ALA A 235 6.01 1.83 22.93
N ARG A 236 5.44 1.69 24.14
CA ARG A 236 6.15 1.24 25.35
C ARG A 236 6.41 -0.27 25.35
N GLU A 237 5.58 -1.01 24.64
CA GLU A 237 5.55 -2.45 24.56
C GLU A 237 6.35 -2.88 23.34
N MET A 238 6.06 -2.30 22.18
CA MET A 238 6.76 -2.61 20.93
C MET A 238 8.24 -2.23 20.95
N VAL A 239 8.69 -1.29 21.80
CA VAL A 239 10.12 -0.93 21.91
C VAL A 239 11.00 -2.11 22.35
N ARG A 240 10.41 -3.15 22.95
CA ARG A 240 11.11 -4.36 23.43
C ARG A 240 11.44 -5.33 22.29
N LEU A 241 10.80 -5.18 21.13
CA LEU A 241 11.03 -6.04 19.97
C LEU A 241 12.37 -5.73 19.29
N ARG A 242 12.93 -6.74 18.61
CA ARG A 242 14.19 -6.64 17.85
C ARG A 242 13.95 -7.13 16.40
N PRO A 243 14.30 -6.34 15.37
CA PRO A 243 14.74 -4.95 15.43
C PRO A 243 13.65 -4.03 16.03
N LYS A 244 14.07 -2.90 16.60
CA LYS A 244 13.16 -1.95 17.27
C LYS A 244 12.19 -1.35 16.24
N PRO A 245 10.87 -1.59 16.34
CA PRO A 245 9.89 -1.05 15.41
C PRO A 245 9.88 0.48 15.44
N GLU A 246 9.67 1.10 14.29
CA GLU A 246 9.78 2.54 14.14
C GLU A 246 8.64 3.27 14.84
N LEU A 247 8.94 4.40 15.49
CA LEU A 247 7.89 5.24 16.08
C LEU A 247 7.02 5.82 14.98
N TYR A 248 5.71 5.89 15.19
CA TYR A 248 4.78 6.55 14.29
C TYR A 248 5.32 7.89 13.79
N GLN A 249 5.18 8.09 12.48
CA GLN A 249 5.46 9.34 11.79
C GLN A 249 4.38 9.58 10.74
N THR A 250 4.12 10.86 10.45
CA THR A 250 3.12 11.22 9.45
C THR A 250 3.58 10.78 8.06
N ILE A 251 2.62 10.46 7.18
CA ILE A 251 2.91 10.10 5.80
C ILE A 251 3.67 11.21 5.07
N LYS A 252 3.39 12.48 5.38
CA LYS A 252 4.16 13.62 4.84
C LYS A 252 5.64 13.53 5.19
N ILE A 253 5.98 13.35 6.47
CA ILE A 253 7.38 13.27 6.94
C ILE A 253 8.09 12.08 6.27
N LEU A 254 7.42 10.94 6.18
CA LEU A 254 8.01 9.75 5.57
C LEU A 254 8.21 9.92 4.06
N GLY A 255 7.24 10.49 3.35
CA GLY A 255 7.34 10.78 1.92
C GLY A 255 8.44 11.79 1.59
N ASP A 256 8.62 12.82 2.41
CA ASP A 256 9.69 13.81 2.23
C ASP A 256 11.08 13.19 2.33
N ARG A 257 11.25 12.14 3.14
CA ARG A 257 12.54 11.43 3.28
C ARG A 257 12.91 10.62 2.05
N ILE A 258 11.94 10.18 1.25
CA ILE A 258 12.21 9.45 0.02
C ILE A 258 12.60 10.43 -1.09
N LYS A 259 12.00 11.63 -1.08
CA LYS A 259 12.36 12.76 -1.95
C LYS A 259 13.70 13.38 -1.53
N ILE A 260 14.79 12.62 -1.53
CA ILE A 260 16.12 13.20 -1.36
C ILE A 260 16.50 13.89 -2.66
N ARG A 261 16.73 15.20 -2.52
CA ARG A 261 17.07 16.22 -3.50
C ARG A 261 17.93 15.68 -4.64
N LYS A 262 17.51 15.93 -5.89
CA LYS A 262 18.48 16.08 -6.98
C LYS A 262 19.53 17.10 -6.51
N PRO A 263 20.83 16.79 -6.58
CA PRO A 263 21.85 17.82 -6.41
C PRO A 263 21.62 18.97 -7.41
#